data_AF-A0A954FUM1-F1
#
_entry.id   AF-A0A954FUM1-F1
#
_cell.length_a   1.000
_cell.length_b   1.000
_cell.length_c   1.000
_cell.angle_alpha   90.00
_cell.angle_beta   90.00
_cell.angle_gamma   90.00
#
_symmetry.space_group_name_H-M   'P 1'
#
loop_
_entity.id
_entity.type
_entity.pdbx_description
1 polymer ?
#
loop_
_entity_poly.entity_id
_entity_poly.type
_entity_poly.pdbx_seq_one_letter_code
_entity_poly.pdbx_strand_id
1 'polypeptide(L)'
;APCCNPRHEKGCLKGTADKQKVLSPKNEKVYQHWKECKAVGQFPDDDIVKKHAALIQDVVDSVNECKQMKMMSLMMIGKSV
;
A
#
# COMPACT_ATOMS: atom_id res chain seq x y z
N ALA A 1 23.07 -10.32 13.48
CA ALA A 1 22.56 -11.30 12.50
C ALA A 1 22.65 -10.67 11.11
N PRO A 2 23.26 -11.32 10.09
CA PRO A 2 23.39 -10.69 8.78
C PRO A 2 22.01 -10.73 8.11
N CYS A 3 21.37 -9.57 8.07
CA CYS A 3 20.07 -9.40 7.44
C CYS A 3 20.22 -9.16 5.94
N CYS A 4 19.46 -9.93 5.16
CA CYS A 4 19.02 -9.64 3.81
C CYS A 4 20.08 -9.62 2.69
N ASN A 5 20.38 -10.79 2.11
CA ASN A 5 20.83 -10.84 0.72
C ASN A 5 19.64 -10.43 -0.18
N PRO A 6 19.72 -9.34 -0.97
CA PRO A 6 18.62 -8.84 -1.79
C PRO A 6 18.17 -9.79 -2.90
N ARG A 7 18.96 -10.84 -3.22
CA ARG A 7 18.63 -11.89 -4.20
C ARG A 7 17.98 -13.14 -3.60
N HIS A 8 17.72 -13.16 -2.29
CA HIS A 8 17.20 -14.36 -1.64
C HIS A 8 15.67 -14.41 -1.67
N GLU A 9 15.12 -15.08 -2.69
CA GLU A 9 13.68 -15.21 -2.93
C GLU A 9 12.93 -15.96 -1.80
N LYS A 10 13.63 -16.80 -1.02
CA LYS A 10 13.01 -17.78 -0.12
C LYS A 10 12.70 -17.33 1.31
N GLY A 11 13.09 -16.13 1.78
CA GLY A 11 12.95 -15.90 3.23
C GLY A 11 13.11 -14.51 3.80
N CYS A 12 13.23 -13.45 3.01
CA CYS A 12 13.23 -12.11 3.60
C CYS A 12 11.80 -11.70 3.98
N LEU A 13 11.54 -11.49 5.28
CA LEU A 13 10.25 -10.98 5.78
C LEU A 13 9.89 -9.61 5.17
N LYS A 14 10.91 -8.78 4.90
CA LYS A 14 10.75 -7.48 4.23
C LYS A 14 10.44 -7.62 2.73
N GLY A 15 10.64 -8.80 2.15
CA GLY A 15 10.61 -9.02 0.70
C GLY A 15 11.94 -8.69 0.02
N THR A 16 11.94 -8.70 -1.31
CA THR A 16 13.10 -8.27 -2.14
C THR A 16 13.00 -6.78 -2.45
N ALA A 17 14.04 -6.18 -3.03
CA ALA A 17 13.98 -4.77 -3.44
C ALA A 17 12.80 -4.49 -4.39
N ASP A 18 12.54 -5.41 -5.33
CA ASP A 18 11.47 -5.29 -6.33
C ASP A 18 10.09 -5.75 -5.80
N LYS A 19 10.07 -6.56 -4.73
CA LYS A 19 8.84 -7.10 -4.14
C LYS A 19 8.85 -6.90 -2.63
N GLN A 20 8.87 -5.64 -2.20
CA GLN A 20 8.79 -5.30 -0.78
C GLN A 20 7.44 -5.73 -0.21
N LYS A 21 7.46 -6.50 0.89
CA LYS A 21 6.27 -6.96 1.62
C LYS A 21 5.88 -6.00 2.75
N VAL A 22 6.80 -5.15 3.16
CA VAL A 22 6.63 -4.19 4.26
C VAL A 22 7.20 -2.86 3.83
N LEU A 23 6.54 -1.77 4.23
CA LEU A 23 7.03 -0.42 3.99
C LEU A 23 8.40 -0.21 4.64
N SER A 24 9.28 0.53 3.96
CA SER A 24 10.47 1.07 4.61
C SER A 24 10.07 2.11 5.67
N PRO A 25 10.91 2.38 6.70
CA PRO A 25 10.60 3.41 7.70
C PRO A 25 10.35 4.80 7.10
N LYS A 26 10.96 5.11 5.94
CA LYS A 26 10.70 6.36 5.21
C LYS A 26 9.31 6.34 4.57
N ASN A 27 8.97 5.26 3.86
CA ASN A 27 7.66 5.13 3.20
C ASN A 27 6.52 5.06 4.23
N GLU A 28 6.77 4.44 5.39
CA GLU A 28 5.81 4.43 6.49
C GLU A 28 5.52 5.84 6.99
N LYS A 29 6.54 6.68 7.21
CA LYS A 29 6.33 8.09 7.58
C LYS A 29 5.55 8.87 6.53
N VAL A 30 5.86 8.69 5.24
CA VAL A 30 5.12 9.33 4.15
C VAL A 30 3.66 8.87 4.13
N TYR A 31 3.41 7.58 4.34
CA TYR A 31 2.05 7.05 4.40
C TYR A 31 1.27 7.57 5.63
N GLN A 32 1.90 7.67 6.80
CA GLN A 32 1.28 8.28 7.98
C GLN A 32 0.91 9.74 7.72
N HIS A 33 1.86 10.53 7.21
CA HIS A 33 1.61 11.93 6.86
C HIS A 33 0.48 12.08 5.85
N TRP A 34 0.44 11.22 4.82
CA TRP A 34 -0.66 11.21 3.86
C TRP A 34 -2.01 10.92 4.51
N LYS A 35 -2.09 9.99 5.47
CA LYS A 35 -3.34 9.71 6.20
C LYS A 35 -3.79 10.90 7.04
N GLU A 36 -2.87 11.58 7.70
CA GLU A 36 -3.15 12.79 8.48
C GLU A 36 -3.73 13.89 7.57
N CYS A 37 -3.03 14.21 6.47
CA CYS A 37 -3.49 15.18 5.47
C CYS A 37 -4.85 14.81 4.86
N LYS A 38 -5.05 13.52 4.53
CA LYS A 38 -6.33 13.03 3.97
C LYS A 38 -7.47 13.15 4.98
N ALA A 39 -7.20 12.91 6.27
CA ALA A 39 -8.21 13.04 7.32
C ALA A 39 -8.68 14.50 7.51
N VAL A 40 -7.79 15.48 7.34
CA VAL A 40 -8.14 16.90 7.41
C VAL A 40 -8.57 17.50 6.06
N GLY A 41 -8.39 16.76 4.96
CA GLY A 41 -8.74 17.21 3.61
C GLY A 41 -7.81 18.26 3.01
N GLN A 42 -6.61 18.45 3.59
CA GLN A 42 -5.65 19.46 3.17
C GLN A 42 -4.24 18.87 3.11
N PHE A 43 -3.58 19.06 1.97
CA PHE A 43 -2.17 18.75 1.78
C PHE A 43 -1.37 20.06 1.68
N PRO A 44 -0.11 20.09 2.13
CA PRO A 44 0.76 21.22 1.90
C PRO A 44 0.99 21.44 0.40
N ASP A 45 1.23 22.70 0.02
CA ASP A 45 1.51 23.08 -1.37
C ASP A 45 2.97 22.78 -1.73
N ASP A 46 3.30 21.50 -1.83
CA ASP A 46 4.63 20.99 -2.14
C ASP A 46 4.55 19.91 -3.24
N ASP A 47 5.34 20.08 -4.31
CA ASP A 47 5.31 19.19 -5.47
C ASP A 47 5.68 17.74 -5.14
N ILE A 48 6.57 17.53 -4.17
CA ILE A 48 6.97 16.21 -3.72
C ILE A 48 5.80 15.58 -2.96
N VAL A 49 5.14 16.32 -2.06
CA VAL A 49 3.98 15.82 -1.31
C VAL A 49 2.83 15.49 -2.24
N LYS A 50 2.52 16.34 -3.22
CA LYS A 50 1.47 16.08 -4.22
C LYS A 50 1.75 14.80 -5.01
N LYS A 51 2.98 14.60 -5.48
CA LYS A 51 3.37 13.38 -6.21
C LYS A 51 3.23 12.13 -5.35
N HIS A 52 3.72 12.17 -4.10
CA HIS A 52 3.57 11.03 -3.20
C HIS A 52 2.11 10.76 -2.84
N ALA A 53 1.30 11.81 -2.65
CA ALA A 53 -0.10 11.67 -2.34
C ALA A 53 -0.90 11.01 -3.48
N ALA A 54 -0.61 11.39 -4.73
CA ALA A 54 -1.18 10.76 -5.91
C ALA A 54 -0.82 9.27 -5.98
N LEU A 55 0.48 8.94 -5.87
CA LEU A 55 0.94 7.54 -5.91
C LEU A 55 0.31 6.68 -4.80
N ILE A 56 0.19 7.21 -3.59
CA ILE A 56 -0.44 6.50 -2.49
C ILE A 56 -1.94 6.32 -2.75
N GLN A 57 -2.63 7.35 -3.26
CA GLN A 57 -4.05 7.28 -3.59
C GLN A 57 -4.32 6.18 -4.62
N ASP A 58 -3.54 6.12 -5.71
CA ASP A 58 -3.70 5.11 -6.76
C ASP A 58 -3.59 3.68 -6.21
N VAL A 59 -2.61 3.43 -5.32
CA VAL A 59 -2.43 2.11 -4.69
C VAL A 59 -3.60 1.78 -3.75
N VAL A 60 -4.05 2.76 -2.95
CA VAL A 60 -5.19 2.56 -2.03
C VAL A 60 -6.46 2.24 -2.80
N ASP A 61 -6.70 2.95 -3.91
CA ASP A 61 -7.90 2.78 -4.72
C ASP A 61 -7.89 1.41 -5.41
N SER A 62 -6.75 1.00 -5.99
CA SER A 62 -6.59 -0.35 -6.57
C SER A 62 -6.86 -1.46 -5.53
N VAL A 63 -6.35 -1.31 -4.30
CA VAL A 63 -6.60 -2.28 -3.23
C VAL A 63 -8.07 -2.28 -2.80
N ASN A 64 -8.72 -1.11 -2.75
CA ASN A 64 -10.14 -1.02 -2.42
C ASN A 64 -11.01 -1.65 -3.50
N GLU A 65 -10.74 -1.40 -4.78
CA GLU A 65 -11.41 -2.06 -5.91
C GLU A 65 -11.26 -3.58 -5.85
N CYS A 66 -10.05 -4.06 -5.60
CA CYS A 66 -9.78 -5.49 -5.45
C CYS A 66 -10.55 -6.10 -4.26
N LYS A 67 -10.63 -5.40 -3.12
CA LYS A 67 -11.45 -5.82 -1.97
C LYS A 67 -12.93 -5.85 -2.30
N GLN A 68 -13.45 -4.83 -2.99
CA GLN A 68 -14.85 -4.75 -3.40
C GLN A 68 -15.21 -5.89 -4.36
N MET A 69 -14.36 -6.14 -5.37
CA MET A 69 -14.53 -7.24 -6.31
C MET A 69 -14.53 -8.60 -5.60
N LYS A 70 -13.61 -8.79 -4.65
CA LYS A 70 -13.55 -10.02 -3.84
C LYS A 70 -14.79 -10.21 -2.97
N MET A 71 -15.28 -9.13 -2.34
CA MET A 71 -16.49 -9.15 -1.53
C MET A 71 -17.72 -9.50 -2.38
N MET A 72 -17.86 -8.86 -3.55
CA MET A 72 -18.95 -9.12 -4.49
C MET A 72 -18.93 -10.57 -5.00
N SER A 73 -17.75 -11.09 -5.35
CA SER A 73 -17.57 -12.50 -5.75
C SER A 73 -18.05 -13.48 -4.67
N LEU A 74 -17.68 -13.24 -3.41
CA LEU A 74 -18.12 -14.07 -2.28
C LEU A 74 -19.64 -14.04 -2.07
N MET A 75 -20.28 -12.87 -2.24
CA MET A 75 -21.74 -12.75 -2.11
C MET A 75 -22.51 -13.48 -3.22
N MET A 76 -21.93 -13.61 -4.42
CA MET A 76 -22.56 -14.30 -5.55
C MET A 76 -22.44 -15.83 -5.45
N ILE A 77 -21.37 -16.35 -4.86
CA ILE A 77 -21.19 -17.79 -4.60
C ILE A 77 -22.16 -18.27 -3.50
N GLY A 78 -22.45 -17.44 -2.49
CA GLY A 78 -23.35 -17.78 -1.38
C GLY A 78 -24.85 -17.81 -1.72
N LYS A 79 -25.24 -17.43 -2.95
CA LYS A 79 -26.64 -17.40 -3.42
C LYS A 79 -27.07 -18.62 -4.25
N SER A 80 -26.17 -19.57 -4.49
CA SER A 80 -26.43 -20.79 -5.26
C SER A 80 -26.58 -22.01 -4.35
N VAL A 81 -27.66 -22.07 -3.57
CA VAL A 81 -28.23 -23.30 -2.96
C VAL A 81 -29.74 -23.20 -3.04
#